data_AF-A0A067E6W4-F1
#
_entry.id   AF-A0A067E6W4-F1
#
_cell.length_a   1.000
_cell.length_b   1.000
_cell.length_c   1.000
_cell.angle_alpha   90.00
_cell.angle_beta   90.00
_cell.angle_gamma   90.00
#
_symmetry.space_group_name_H-M   'P 1'
#
loop_
_entity.id
_entity.type
_entity.pdbx_description
1 polymer ?
#
loop_
_entity_poly.entity_id
_entity_poly.type
_entity_poly.pdbx_seq_one_letter_code
_entity_poly.pdbx_strand_id
1 'polypeptide(L)'
;ENVTEDLPMPPLFQFLTVLAFKIFVCEQVDVAIIEVGLGGEKDSTNVIKEPVVCGVTSLGMDHMELLGNTLNDIAFHKAGIFKPQIPAFTVPQLSEAMSVLQDRALELMVPLEVAAPLDIEKLKRLELSLSGDHQLVNAGLAVSLSECWLRRTGNWEKVSHN
;
A
#
# COMPACT_ATOMS: atom_id res chain seq x y z
N GLU A 1 16.96 -31.44 7.28
CA GLU A 1 15.93 -30.79 8.11
C GLU A 1 14.65 -31.59 7.95
N ASN A 2 13.93 -31.87 9.03
CA ASN A 2 12.72 -32.70 9.02
C ASN A 2 11.61 -31.97 8.24
N VAL A 3 11.49 -32.26 6.95
CA VAL A 3 10.31 -31.90 6.17
C VAL A 3 9.21 -32.83 6.64
N THR A 4 8.28 -32.31 7.43
CA THR A 4 7.07 -33.03 7.81
C THR A 4 6.25 -33.25 6.54
N GLU A 5 6.19 -34.50 6.07
CA GLU A 5 5.55 -34.91 4.80
C GLU A 5 4.02 -34.70 4.76
N ASP A 6 3.40 -34.18 5.84
CA ASP A 6 1.95 -34.06 6.01
C ASP A 6 1.41 -32.62 6.16
N LEU A 7 2.17 -31.58 5.77
CA LEU A 7 1.60 -30.23 5.73
C LEU A 7 0.75 -30.04 4.46
N PRO A 8 -0.55 -29.68 4.58
CA PRO A 8 -1.36 -29.41 3.41
C PRO A 8 -0.80 -28.21 2.64
N MET A 9 -0.90 -28.26 1.31
CA MET A 9 -0.50 -27.13 0.47
C MET A 9 -1.26 -25.87 0.89
N PRO A 10 -0.58 -24.72 1.02
CA PRO A 10 -1.27 -23.49 1.36
C PRO A 10 -2.27 -23.10 0.28
N PRO A 11 -3.35 -22.36 0.63
CA PRO A 11 -4.23 -21.74 -0.35
C PRO A 11 -3.45 -20.98 -1.42
N LEU A 12 -3.96 -20.96 -2.65
CA LEU A 12 -3.23 -20.43 -3.80
C LEU A 12 -2.64 -19.03 -3.58
N PHE A 13 -3.41 -18.10 -2.99
CA PHE A 13 -2.92 -16.74 -2.75
C PHE A 13 -1.76 -16.69 -1.73
N GLN A 14 -1.81 -17.51 -0.68
CA GLN A 14 -0.72 -17.64 0.28
C GLN A 14 0.53 -18.24 -0.37
N PHE A 15 0.34 -19.28 -1.19
CA PHE A 15 1.43 -19.87 -1.97
C PHE A 15 2.10 -18.83 -2.87
N LEU A 16 1.33 -18.08 -3.65
CA LEU A 16 1.83 -17.05 -4.55
C LEU A 16 2.52 -15.91 -3.79
N THR A 17 2.02 -15.52 -2.63
CA THR A 17 2.64 -14.49 -1.78
C THR A 17 4.03 -14.94 -1.32
N VAL A 18 4.17 -16.16 -0.80
CA VAL A 18 5.46 -16.71 -0.37
C VAL A 18 6.42 -16.87 -1.55
N LEU A 19 5.91 -17.34 -2.69
CA LEU A 19 6.70 -17.45 -3.92
C LEU A 19 7.23 -16.09 -4.38
N ALA A 20 6.39 -15.05 -4.38
CA ALA A 20 6.80 -13.70 -4.74
C ALA A 20 7.91 -13.17 -3.81
N PHE A 21 7.76 -13.33 -2.50
CA PHE A 21 8.81 -12.95 -1.54
C PHE A 21 10.11 -13.71 -1.78
N LYS A 22 10.03 -15.01 -2.06
CA LYS A 22 11.21 -15.83 -2.38
C LYS A 22 11.93 -15.29 -3.63
N ILE A 23 11.18 -14.95 -4.68
CA ILE A 23 11.73 -14.37 -5.90
C ILE A 23 12.39 -13.02 -5.61
N PHE A 24 11.73 -12.10 -4.91
CA PHE A 24 12.30 -10.79 -4.59
C PHE A 24 13.61 -10.87 -3.79
N VAL A 25 13.69 -11.80 -2.84
CA VAL A 25 14.93 -12.05 -2.07
C VAL A 25 16.02 -12.65 -2.95
N CYS A 26 15.68 -13.61 -3.82
CA CYS A 26 16.65 -14.25 -4.72
C CYS A 26 17.20 -13.28 -5.77
N GLU A 27 16.34 -12.41 -6.31
CA GLU A 27 16.71 -11.37 -7.27
C GLU A 27 17.35 -10.14 -6.61
N GLN A 28 17.41 -10.10 -5.27
CA GLN A 28 18.03 -9.02 -4.50
C GLN A 28 17.50 -7.63 -4.89
N VAL A 29 16.18 -7.50 -5.03
CA VAL A 29 15.55 -6.23 -5.40
C VAL A 29 15.81 -5.15 -4.34
N ASP A 30 16.08 -3.91 -4.76
CA ASP A 30 16.22 -2.77 -3.84
C ASP A 30 14.91 -2.41 -3.14
N VAL A 31 13.79 -2.66 -3.81
CA VAL A 31 12.43 -2.41 -3.32
C VAL A 31 11.44 -3.39 -3.94
N ALA A 32 10.50 -3.87 -3.13
CA ALA A 32 9.35 -4.64 -3.58
C ALA A 32 8.07 -3.84 -3.32
N ILE A 33 7.24 -3.67 -4.34
CA ILE A 33 5.92 -3.07 -4.23
C ILE A 33 4.91 -4.20 -4.08
N ILE A 34 4.22 -4.25 -2.94
CA ILE A 34 3.34 -5.35 -2.58
C ILE A 34 1.90 -4.84 -2.55
N GLU A 35 1.11 -5.28 -3.52
CA GLU A 35 -0.33 -5.04 -3.56
C GLU A 35 -1.04 -6.02 -2.62
N VAL A 36 -1.94 -5.50 -1.79
CA VAL A 36 -2.77 -6.30 -0.90
C VAL A 36 -3.81 -7.07 -1.72
N GLY A 37 -3.98 -8.37 -1.45
CA GLY A 37 -4.98 -9.17 -2.14
C GLY A 37 -6.42 -8.80 -1.77
N LEU A 38 -6.74 -8.85 -0.47
CA LEU A 38 -8.07 -8.51 0.03
C LEU A 38 -8.01 -7.87 1.42
N GLY A 39 -8.68 -6.73 1.56
CA GLY A 39 -8.74 -6.02 2.84
C GLY A 39 -7.37 -5.42 3.20
N GLY A 40 -6.66 -6.04 4.13
CA GLY A 40 -5.39 -5.54 4.66
C GLY A 40 -4.97 -6.26 5.94
N GLU A 41 -5.72 -6.05 7.03
CA GLU A 41 -5.40 -6.57 8.38
C GLU A 41 -5.05 -8.07 8.39
N LYS A 42 -5.84 -8.88 7.67
CA LYS A 42 -5.70 -10.35 7.62
C LYS A 42 -5.22 -10.86 6.26
N ASP A 43 -4.72 -9.98 5.40
CA ASP A 43 -4.22 -10.37 4.10
C ASP A 43 -2.90 -11.14 4.21
N SER A 44 -2.64 -12.05 3.28
CA SER A 44 -1.42 -12.87 3.29
C SER A 44 -0.15 -12.03 3.13
N THR A 45 -0.26 -10.85 2.51
CA THR A 45 0.85 -9.90 2.35
C THR A 45 1.19 -9.14 3.63
N ASN A 46 0.27 -9.07 4.61
CA ASN A 46 0.42 -8.26 5.82
C ASN A 46 1.36 -8.86 6.88
N VAL A 47 2.20 -9.82 6.48
CA VAL A 47 3.28 -10.39 7.28
C VAL A 47 4.53 -9.50 7.33
N ILE A 48 4.59 -8.48 6.47
CA ILE A 48 5.67 -7.48 6.45
C ILE A 48 5.54 -6.60 7.69
N LYS A 49 6.52 -6.70 8.60
CA LYS A 49 6.49 -5.99 9.89
C LYS A 49 6.86 -4.51 9.77
N GLU A 50 7.86 -4.22 8.94
CA GLU A 50 8.47 -2.90 8.81
C GLU A 50 8.55 -2.48 7.33
N PRO A 51 7.41 -2.22 6.67
CA PRO A 51 7.43 -1.63 5.34
C PRO A 51 8.05 -0.23 5.38
N VAL A 52 8.69 0.20 4.29
CA VAL A 52 9.28 1.55 4.20
C VAL A 52 8.19 2.62 4.11
N VAL A 53 7.04 2.30 3.55
CA VAL A 53 5.88 3.21 3.47
C VAL A 53 4.65 2.38 3.13
N CYS A 54 3.49 2.76 3.66
CA CYS A 54 2.19 2.15 3.30
C CYS A 54 1.34 3.12 2.47
N GLY A 55 0.47 2.58 1.61
CA GLY A 55 -0.44 3.37 0.77
C GLY A 55 -1.85 2.80 0.78
N VAL A 56 -2.86 3.67 0.94
CA VAL A 56 -4.28 3.31 0.81
C VAL A 56 -4.89 4.14 -0.32
N THR A 57 -5.32 3.48 -1.39
CA THR A 57 -6.01 4.12 -2.52
C THR A 57 -7.46 4.49 -2.16
N SER A 58 -8.22 5.01 -3.12
CA SER A 58 -9.64 5.32 -2.91
C SER A 58 -10.41 4.11 -2.38
N LEU A 59 -11.21 4.32 -1.34
CA LEU A 59 -12.03 3.30 -0.72
C LEU A 59 -13.46 3.35 -1.27
N GLY A 60 -13.94 2.19 -1.71
CA GLY A 60 -15.30 1.97 -2.19
C GLY A 60 -15.98 0.81 -1.46
N MET A 61 -17.25 0.62 -1.78
CA MET A 61 -18.06 -0.50 -1.27
C MET A 61 -17.73 -1.80 -2.04
N ASP A 62 -16.50 -2.30 -1.85
CA ASP A 62 -15.98 -3.49 -2.52
C ASP A 62 -15.87 -4.66 -1.54
N HIS A 63 -16.12 -5.88 -2.05
CA HIS A 63 -15.96 -7.14 -1.29
C HIS A 63 -16.72 -7.18 0.05
N MET A 64 -17.95 -6.64 0.08
CA MET A 64 -18.75 -6.50 1.29
C MET A 64 -19.01 -7.83 2.04
N GLU A 65 -19.11 -8.94 1.31
CA GLU A 65 -19.30 -10.28 1.89
C GLU A 65 -18.15 -10.69 2.83
N LEU A 66 -16.95 -10.12 2.62
CA LEU A 66 -15.72 -10.47 3.35
C LEU A 66 -15.23 -9.34 4.25
N LEU A 67 -15.48 -8.09 3.87
CA LEU A 67 -14.96 -6.90 4.56
C LEU A 67 -15.99 -6.16 5.41
N GLY A 68 -17.26 -6.58 5.36
CA GLY A 68 -18.36 -5.95 6.08
C GLY A 68 -19.27 -5.12 5.17
N ASN A 69 -20.39 -4.67 5.74
CA ASN A 69 -21.47 -4.05 4.96
C ASN A 69 -21.42 -2.51 5.00
N THR A 70 -20.41 -1.93 5.62
CA THR A 70 -20.24 -0.48 5.73
C THR A 70 -18.85 -0.07 5.25
N LEU A 71 -18.74 1.19 4.79
CA LEU A 71 -17.44 1.72 4.40
C LEU A 71 -16.48 1.81 5.59
N ASN A 72 -17.00 1.97 6.81
CA ASN A 72 -16.21 1.90 8.05
C ASN A 72 -15.55 0.54 8.24
N ASP A 73 -16.29 -0.56 8.04
CA ASP A 73 -15.74 -1.92 8.14
C ASP A 73 -14.63 -2.13 7.11
N ILE A 74 -14.89 -1.71 5.86
CA ILE A 74 -13.93 -1.81 4.76
C ILE A 74 -12.66 -0.98 5.05
N ALA A 75 -12.83 0.26 5.52
CA ALA A 75 -11.73 1.14 5.87
C ALA A 75 -10.91 0.56 7.03
N PHE A 76 -11.55 -0.04 8.03
CA PHE A 76 -10.88 -0.69 9.15
C PHE A 76 -9.99 -1.84 8.67
N HIS A 77 -10.54 -2.71 7.82
CA HIS A 77 -9.77 -3.81 7.24
C HIS A 77 -8.57 -3.32 6.42
N LYS A 78 -8.75 -2.28 5.60
CA LYS A 78 -7.69 -1.73 4.75
C LYS A 78 -6.64 -0.94 5.54
N ALA A 79 -7.04 -0.24 6.60
CA ALA A 79 -6.12 0.42 7.53
C ALA A 79 -5.22 -0.57 8.31
N GLY A 80 -5.55 -1.87 8.28
CA GLY A 80 -4.76 -2.91 8.94
C GLY A 80 -3.36 -3.14 8.38
N ILE A 81 -3.03 -2.52 7.24
CA ILE A 81 -1.65 -2.49 6.71
C ILE A 81 -0.79 -1.42 7.40
N PHE A 82 -1.38 -0.50 8.15
CA PHE A 82 -0.64 0.50 8.91
C PHE A 82 0.22 -0.19 9.97
N LYS A 83 1.47 0.24 10.09
CA LYS A 83 2.44 -0.29 11.05
C LYS A 83 2.95 0.82 11.94
N PRO A 84 3.19 0.57 13.24
CA PRO A 84 3.54 1.63 14.17
C PRO A 84 4.70 2.51 13.69
N GLN A 85 4.52 3.83 13.72
CA GLN A 85 5.53 4.83 13.32
C GLN A 85 6.00 4.76 11.86
N ILE A 86 5.43 3.88 11.03
CA ILE A 86 5.72 3.83 9.59
C ILE A 86 4.82 4.84 8.88
N PRO A 87 5.36 5.75 8.05
CA PRO A 87 4.56 6.71 7.30
C PRO A 87 3.59 5.99 6.36
N ALA A 88 2.41 6.57 6.23
CA ALA A 88 1.39 6.10 5.31
C ALA A 88 0.83 7.26 4.50
N PHE A 89 0.44 6.96 3.26
CA PHE A 89 -0.26 7.91 2.41
C PHE A 89 -1.64 7.37 2.04
N THR A 90 -2.62 8.26 1.98
CA THR A 90 -3.92 7.97 1.39
C THR A 90 -4.28 9.04 0.37
N VAL A 91 -5.43 8.90 -0.28
CA VAL A 91 -6.01 9.89 -1.18
C VAL A 91 -7.26 10.49 -0.55
N PRO A 92 -7.87 11.55 -1.09
CA PRO A 92 -9.15 12.02 -0.59
C PRO A 92 -10.18 10.88 -0.51
N GLN A 93 -10.79 10.70 0.65
CA GLN A 93 -11.79 9.66 0.93
C GLN A 93 -13.14 10.30 1.29
N LEU A 94 -14.20 9.48 1.28
CA LEU A 94 -15.43 9.83 2.01
C LEU A 94 -15.12 9.99 3.50
N SER A 95 -15.86 10.88 4.17
CA SER A 95 -15.59 11.28 5.55
C SER A 95 -15.57 10.11 6.55
N GLU A 96 -16.46 9.14 6.35
CA GLU A 96 -16.55 7.94 7.21
C GLU A 96 -15.29 7.06 7.07
N ALA A 97 -14.83 6.80 5.83
CA ALA A 97 -13.57 6.12 5.57
C ALA A 97 -12.37 6.88 6.13
N MET A 98 -12.31 8.20 5.88
CA MET A 98 -11.20 9.04 6.31
C MET A 98 -11.05 9.04 7.83
N SER A 99 -12.16 9.11 8.58
CA SER A 99 -12.15 9.04 10.05
C SER A 99 -11.49 7.74 10.52
N VAL A 100 -11.84 6.60 9.94
CA VAL A 100 -11.27 5.30 10.33
C VAL A 100 -9.77 5.24 10.04
N LEU A 101 -9.32 5.75 8.87
CA LEU A 101 -7.90 5.82 8.56
C LEU A 101 -7.14 6.72 9.56
N GLN A 102 -7.71 7.88 9.91
CA GLN A 102 -7.11 8.81 10.86
C GLN A 102 -7.04 8.23 12.28
N ASP A 103 -8.13 7.60 12.74
CA ASP A 103 -8.20 6.98 14.06
C ASP A 103 -7.16 5.85 14.19
N ARG A 104 -7.07 4.99 13.17
CA ARG A 104 -6.06 3.91 13.14
C ARG A 104 -4.64 4.46 13.06
N ALA A 105 -4.43 5.53 12.29
CA ALA A 105 -3.12 6.16 12.21
C ALA A 105 -2.70 6.77 13.55
N LEU A 106 -3.64 7.42 14.25
CA LEU A 106 -3.40 7.99 15.59
C LEU A 106 -3.06 6.89 16.60
N GLU A 107 -3.82 5.80 16.63
CA GLU A 107 -3.59 4.65 17.52
C GLU A 107 -2.17 4.07 17.35
N LEU A 108 -1.71 3.96 16.11
CA LEU A 108 -0.42 3.39 15.77
C LEU A 108 0.72 4.42 15.68
N MET A 109 0.45 5.70 15.95
CA MET A 109 1.38 6.82 15.75
C MET A 109 1.98 6.85 14.33
N VAL A 110 1.16 6.53 13.33
CA VAL A 110 1.51 6.57 11.92
C VAL A 110 1.43 8.02 11.41
N PRO A 111 2.50 8.54 10.80
CA PRO A 111 2.43 9.78 10.03
C PRO A 111 1.58 9.53 8.78
N LEU A 112 0.27 9.80 8.87
CA LEU A 112 -0.66 9.66 7.76
C LEU A 112 -0.81 11.00 7.02
N GLU A 113 -0.52 11.00 5.72
CA GLU A 113 -0.69 12.15 4.84
C GLU A 113 -1.68 11.85 3.71
N VAL A 114 -2.40 12.88 3.25
CA VAL A 114 -3.26 12.79 2.07
C VAL A 114 -2.47 13.30 0.86
N ALA A 115 -2.19 12.40 -0.08
CA ALA A 115 -1.50 12.73 -1.31
C ALA A 115 -2.36 13.66 -2.18
N ALA A 116 -1.73 14.71 -2.70
CA ALA A 116 -2.35 15.58 -3.69
C ALA A 116 -2.43 14.84 -5.05
N PRO A 117 -3.51 15.03 -5.83
CA PRO A 117 -3.54 14.55 -7.21
C PRO A 117 -2.37 15.10 -8.02
N LEU A 118 -1.89 14.32 -8.98
CA LEU A 118 -0.82 14.72 -9.86
C LEU A 118 -1.21 15.95 -10.69
N ASP A 119 -0.38 16.98 -10.63
CA ASP A 119 -0.57 18.20 -11.40
C ASP A 119 0.02 18.03 -12.81
N ILE A 120 -0.86 17.92 -13.81
CA ILE A 120 -0.47 17.71 -15.21
C ILE A 120 0.39 18.86 -15.73
N GLU A 121 0.17 20.09 -15.27
CA GLU A 121 0.94 21.25 -15.72
C GLU A 121 2.42 21.13 -15.31
N LYS A 122 2.70 20.42 -14.21
CA LYS A 122 4.07 20.17 -13.74
C LYS A 122 4.78 19.06 -14.50
N LEU A 123 4.07 18.26 -15.31
CA LEU A 123 4.63 17.09 -15.96
C LEU A 123 5.56 17.39 -17.15
N LYS A 124 5.76 18.66 -17.52
CA LYS A 124 6.76 19.11 -18.53
C LYS A 124 6.83 18.18 -19.76
N ARG A 125 5.66 17.79 -20.32
CA ARG A 125 5.45 16.90 -21.50
C ARG A 125 5.31 15.39 -21.23
N LEU A 126 5.21 14.94 -19.98
CA LEU A 126 4.78 13.57 -19.67
C LEU A 126 3.26 13.51 -19.64
N GLU A 127 2.68 12.63 -20.44
CA GLU A 127 1.24 12.31 -20.40
C GLU A 127 1.06 10.98 -19.66
N LEU A 128 0.03 10.92 -18.80
CA LEU A 128 -0.40 9.63 -18.28
C LEU A 128 -1.02 8.83 -19.42
N SER A 129 -0.48 7.64 -19.68
CA SER A 129 -1.02 6.72 -20.69
C SER A 129 -2.40 6.18 -20.33
N LEU A 130 -2.77 6.23 -19.05
CA LEU A 130 -4.06 5.80 -18.54
C LEU A 130 -5.03 6.99 -18.52
N SER A 131 -6.19 6.78 -19.13
CA SER A 131 -7.29 7.75 -19.13
C SER A 131 -8.08 7.73 -17.83
N GLY A 132 -8.66 8.88 -17.47
CA GLY A 132 -9.62 9.04 -16.38
C GLY A 132 -9.07 9.85 -15.20
N ASP A 133 -9.90 10.71 -14.63
CA ASP A 133 -9.49 11.68 -13.60
C ASP A 133 -8.92 11.02 -12.35
N HIS A 134 -9.42 9.83 -12.00
CA HIS A 134 -8.90 9.03 -10.88
C HIS A 134 -7.43 8.62 -11.06
N GLN A 135 -6.92 8.58 -12.29
CA GLN A 135 -5.51 8.26 -12.55
C GLN A 135 -4.57 9.36 -12.06
N LEU A 136 -5.02 10.61 -12.03
CA LEU A 136 -4.24 11.70 -11.43
C LEU A 136 -4.10 11.51 -9.92
N VAL A 137 -5.18 11.04 -9.28
CA VAL A 137 -5.19 10.73 -7.84
C VAL A 137 -4.27 9.55 -7.54
N ASN A 138 -4.37 8.47 -8.31
CA ASN A 138 -3.50 7.29 -8.19
C ASN A 138 -2.03 7.64 -8.44
N ALA A 139 -1.74 8.43 -9.48
CA ALA A 139 -0.39 8.84 -9.80
C ALA A 139 0.18 9.78 -8.73
N GLY A 140 -0.63 10.67 -8.17
CA GLY A 140 -0.26 11.51 -7.03
C GLY A 140 0.15 10.68 -5.82
N LEU A 141 -0.65 9.68 -5.46
CA LEU A 141 -0.31 8.72 -4.40
C LEU A 141 0.99 7.97 -4.71
N ALA A 142 1.15 7.45 -5.92
CA ALA A 142 2.35 6.73 -6.34
C ALA A 142 3.62 7.59 -6.23
N VAL A 143 3.53 8.88 -6.61
CA VAL A 143 4.64 9.84 -6.46
C VAL A 143 4.97 10.06 -4.98
N SER A 144 3.98 10.29 -4.11
CA SER A 144 4.21 10.48 -2.68
C SER A 144 4.85 9.25 -2.01
N LEU A 145 4.39 8.04 -2.35
CA LEU A 145 4.99 6.79 -1.85
C LEU A 145 6.44 6.65 -2.33
N SER A 146 6.70 6.92 -3.60
CA SER A 146 8.03 6.83 -4.20
C SER A 146 8.99 7.85 -3.60
N GLU A 147 8.55 9.09 -3.42
CA GLU A 147 9.32 10.15 -2.77
C GLU A 147 9.67 9.78 -1.31
N CYS A 148 8.69 9.27 -0.55
CA CYS A 148 8.92 8.80 0.81
C CYS A 148 9.99 7.70 0.85
N TRP A 149 9.87 6.69 -0.03
CA TRP A 149 10.86 5.62 -0.13
C TRP A 149 12.25 6.17 -0.48
N LEU A 150 12.36 7.02 -1.50
CA LEU A 150 13.63 7.63 -1.93
C LEU A 150 14.30 8.40 -0.79
N ARG A 151 13.54 9.20 -0.04
CA ARG A 151 14.06 9.98 1.10
C ARG A 151 14.50 9.09 2.25
N ARG A 152 13.69 8.10 2.64
CA ARG A 152 13.98 7.21 3.78
C ARG A 152 15.15 6.27 3.53
N THR A 153 15.42 5.94 2.26
CA THR A 153 16.50 5.03 1.86
C THR A 153 17.78 5.75 1.43
N GLY A 154 17.80 7.09 1.44
CA GLY A 154 18.93 7.88 0.95
C GLY A 154 19.13 7.85 -0.57
N ASN A 155 18.18 7.27 -1.32
CA ASN A 155 18.22 7.23 -2.77
C ASN A 155 17.81 8.57 -3.43
N TRP A 156 17.25 9.51 -2.67
CA TRP A 156 16.87 10.83 -3.17
C TRP A 156 18.04 11.59 -3.82
N GLU A 157 19.22 11.56 -3.19
CA GLU A 157 20.41 12.26 -3.70
C GLU A 157 20.88 11.72 -5.06
N LYS A 158 20.67 10.43 -5.33
CA LYS A 158 21.01 9.81 -6.61
C LYS A 158 20.11 10.31 -7.75
N VAL A 159 18.87 10.68 -7.42
CA VAL A 159 17.88 11.14 -8.40
C VAL A 159 17.98 12.65 -8.62
N SER A 160 18.33 13.43 -7.59
CA SER A 160 18.41 14.90 -7.70
C SER A 160 19.64 15.44 -8.43
N HIS A 161 20.62 14.59 -8.76
CA HIS A 161 21.85 14.95 -9.47
C HIS A 161 21.84 14.58 -10.96
N ASN A 162 20.70 14.12 -11.50
CA ASN A 162 20.43 13.92 -12.93
C ASN A 162 19.41 14.94 -13.43
#